data_AF-A0A150Q6L8-F1
#
_entry.id   AF-A0A150Q6L8-F1
#
_cell.length_a   1.000
_cell.length_b   1.000
_cell.length_c   1.000
_cell.angle_alpha   90.00
_cell.angle_beta   90.00
_cell.angle_gamma   90.00
#
_symmetry.space_group_name_H-M   'P 1'
#
loop_
_entity.id
_entity.type
_entity.pdbx_description
1 polymer ?
#
loop_
_entity_poly.entity_id
_entity_poly.type
_entity_poly.pdbx_seq_one_letter_code
_entity_poly.pdbx_strand_id
1 'polypeptide(L)'
;AGINLEYYFSCVDNRRYGAGTKLPHNLVSLLGVMEGSLSDLRTGLPKQMIEIHEPVRLLVVVEASTDTAAALCARQPALRELICNGWIQLACVDPDTRRIAHFTGDGFAPFSPPDDPLPEVQRSADWYAGRSGFVPPALIRAASTRPREVAHHAV
;
A
#
# COMPACT_ATOMS: atom_id res chain seq x y z
N ALA A 1 5.22 -7.55 -7.54
CA ALA A 1 5.15 -6.39 -6.62
C ALA A 1 6.49 -6.21 -5.91
N GLY A 2 7.51 -5.68 -6.60
CA GLY A 2 8.89 -5.65 -6.08
C GLY A 2 9.03 -4.78 -4.83
N ILE A 3 8.91 -3.46 -5.00
CA ILE A 3 9.20 -2.51 -3.91
C ILE A 3 8.26 -2.68 -2.70
N ASN A 4 6.95 -2.86 -2.89
CA ASN A 4 6.04 -3.02 -1.75
C ASN A 4 6.36 -4.25 -0.91
N LEU A 5 6.67 -5.40 -1.52
CA LEU A 5 7.00 -6.61 -0.76
C LEU A 5 8.35 -6.48 -0.05
N GLU A 6 9.30 -5.75 -0.64
CA GLU A 6 10.59 -5.46 0.01
C GLU A 6 10.40 -4.69 1.32
N TYR A 7 9.56 -3.64 1.32
CA TYR A 7 9.18 -2.92 2.54
C TYR A 7 8.36 -3.80 3.49
N TYR A 8 7.37 -4.52 2.99
CA TYR A 8 6.49 -5.38 3.79
C TYR A 8 7.29 -6.42 4.57
N PHE A 9 8.09 -7.24 3.91
CA PHE A 9 8.84 -8.30 4.57
C PHE A 9 9.93 -7.75 5.48
N SER A 10 10.61 -6.67 5.04
CA SER A 10 11.60 -5.99 5.89
C SER A 10 10.97 -5.46 7.18
N CYS A 11 9.72 -4.99 7.13
CA CYS A 11 8.97 -4.50 8.30
C CYS A 11 8.45 -5.64 9.19
N VAL A 12 7.91 -6.72 8.61
CA VAL A 12 7.37 -7.87 9.37
C VAL A 12 8.45 -8.62 10.16
N ASP A 13 9.61 -8.90 9.55
CA ASP A 13 10.73 -9.54 10.23
C ASP A 13 12.06 -9.10 9.60
N ASN A 14 12.54 -7.93 10.03
CA ASN A 14 13.79 -7.36 9.51
C ASN A 14 15.01 -8.27 9.70
N ARG A 15 14.99 -9.15 10.71
CA ARG A 15 16.12 -10.06 10.98
C ARG A 15 16.21 -11.17 9.94
N ARG A 16 15.06 -11.64 9.44
CA ARG A 16 14.99 -12.71 8.43
C ARG A 16 14.89 -12.20 7.00
N TYR A 17 14.15 -11.11 6.78
CA TYR A 17 13.81 -10.62 5.45
C TYR A 17 14.25 -9.18 5.19
N GLY A 18 15.12 -8.64 6.05
CA GLY A 18 15.70 -7.31 5.90
C GLY A 18 17.21 -7.32 6.12
N ALA A 19 17.79 -6.13 6.07
CA ALA A 19 19.23 -5.94 6.11
C ALA A 19 19.78 -5.58 7.51
N GLY A 20 18.98 -5.65 8.58
CA GLY A 20 19.42 -5.25 9.92
C GLY A 20 19.65 -3.74 10.04
N THR A 21 20.68 -3.33 10.78
CA THR A 21 21.03 -1.91 10.87
C THR A 21 21.92 -1.49 9.72
N LYS A 22 21.66 -0.29 9.15
CA LYS A 22 22.50 0.27 8.08
C LYS A 22 23.96 0.53 8.48
N LEU A 23 24.24 0.66 9.79
CA LEU A 23 25.52 1.20 10.29
C LEU A 23 26.76 0.40 9.88
N PRO A 24 26.83 -0.93 10.01
CA PRO A 24 28.03 -1.70 9.67
C PRO A 24 27.87 -2.45 8.33
N HIS A 25 27.10 -1.92 7.37
CA HIS A 25 26.86 -2.60 6.09
C HIS A 25 28.13 -2.67 5.23
N ASN A 26 28.52 -3.88 4.88
CA ASN A 26 29.54 -4.16 3.87
C ASN A 26 28.86 -4.71 2.61
N LEU A 27 29.00 -4.01 1.48
CA LEU A 27 28.45 -4.44 0.19
C LEU A 27 29.12 -5.74 -0.27
N VAL A 28 28.32 -6.74 -0.65
CA VAL A 28 28.82 -8.02 -1.17
C VAL A 28 28.29 -8.24 -2.58
N SER A 29 29.20 -8.14 -3.55
CA SER A 29 28.97 -8.48 -4.96
C SER A 29 27.73 -7.85 -5.62
N LEU A 30 27.27 -6.70 -5.12
CA LEU A 30 26.00 -6.04 -5.53
C LEU A 30 24.74 -6.92 -5.35
N LEU A 31 24.84 -8.01 -4.59
CA LEU A 31 23.73 -8.93 -4.32
C LEU A 31 23.04 -8.62 -2.99
N GLY A 32 23.77 -8.00 -2.06
CA GLY A 32 23.28 -7.67 -0.73
C GLY A 32 24.38 -7.09 0.15
N VAL A 33 24.18 -7.18 1.46
CA VAL A 33 25.10 -6.65 2.46
C VAL A 33 25.36 -7.66 3.57
N MET A 34 26.55 -7.59 4.18
CA MET A 34 26.83 -8.20 5.47
C MET A 34 26.81 -7.12 6.57
N GLU A 35 26.42 -7.48 7.78
CA GLU A 35 26.44 -6.63 8.96
C GLU A 35 27.74 -6.88 9.75
N GLY A 36 28.66 -5.92 9.70
CA GLY A 36 29.99 -6.06 10.29
C GLY A 36 30.93 -6.91 9.45
N SER A 37 32.02 -7.40 10.06
CA SER A 37 33.05 -8.20 9.37
C SER A 37 32.67 -9.66 9.16
N LEU A 38 31.67 -10.18 9.89
CA LEU A 38 31.24 -11.57 9.82
C LEU A 38 29.73 -11.68 10.10
N SER A 39 28.96 -11.91 9.04
CA SER A 39 27.54 -12.23 9.12
C SER A 39 27.09 -13.00 7.88
N ASP A 40 25.87 -13.52 7.91
CA ASP A 40 25.19 -13.98 6.70
C ASP A 40 24.96 -12.83 5.72
N LEU A 41 24.83 -13.16 4.43
CA LEU A 41 24.39 -12.22 3.40
C LEU A 41 22.92 -11.87 3.67
N ARG A 42 22.63 -10.57 3.74
CA ARG A 42 21.28 -10.06 3.94
C ARG A 42 20.77 -9.29 2.72
N THR A 43 19.48 -9.44 2.46
CA THR A 43 18.74 -8.76 1.41
C THR A 43 17.57 -7.97 2.02
N GLY A 44 16.94 -7.09 1.22
CA GLY A 44 15.89 -6.21 1.70
C GLY A 44 16.42 -4.94 2.39
N LEU A 45 15.59 -4.32 3.21
CA LEU A 45 15.84 -2.97 3.71
C LEU A 45 16.42 -2.96 5.14
N PRO A 46 17.32 -2.03 5.45
CA PRO A 46 17.73 -1.77 6.83
C PRO A 46 16.60 -1.16 7.64
N LYS A 47 16.63 -1.35 8.96
CA LYS A 47 15.62 -0.83 9.90
C LYS A 47 15.34 0.66 9.68
N GLN A 48 16.37 1.46 9.50
CA GLN A 48 16.27 2.92 9.30
C GLN A 48 15.43 3.34 8.09
N MET A 49 15.20 2.45 7.11
CA MET A 49 14.33 2.73 5.96
C MET A 49 12.86 2.39 6.23
N ILE A 50 12.57 1.60 7.26
CA ILE A 50 11.23 1.05 7.53
C ILE A 50 10.64 1.52 8.87
N GLU A 51 11.36 2.28 9.70
CA GLU A 51 10.90 2.67 11.05
C GLU A 51 9.57 3.43 11.05
N ILE A 52 9.27 4.15 9.97
CA ILE A 52 8.03 4.92 9.79
C ILE A 52 6.98 4.21 8.93
N HIS A 53 7.24 2.98 8.48
CA HIS A 53 6.40 2.27 7.52
C HIS A 53 5.56 1.18 8.19
N GLU A 54 4.26 1.22 7.95
CA GLU A 54 3.35 0.12 8.30
C GLU A 54 3.52 -1.05 7.31
N PRO A 55 3.51 -2.32 7.76
CA PRO A 55 3.58 -3.47 6.87
C PRO A 55 2.24 -3.69 6.15
N VAL A 56 2.01 -2.90 5.09
CA VAL A 56 0.82 -3.00 4.23
C VAL A 56 1.14 -3.68 2.90
N ARG A 57 0.19 -4.46 2.39
CA ARG A 57 0.26 -5.06 1.04
C ARG A 57 -0.28 -4.08 0.01
N LEU A 58 0.31 -4.07 -1.18
CA LEU A 58 -0.13 -3.20 -2.28
C LEU A 58 -1.58 -3.48 -2.65
N LEU A 59 -2.43 -2.46 -2.55
CA LEU A 59 -3.76 -2.44 -3.13
C LEU A 59 -3.69 -1.87 -4.55
N VAL A 60 -4.10 -2.67 -5.53
CA VAL A 60 -4.25 -2.25 -6.92
C VAL A 60 -5.73 -2.04 -7.19
N VAL A 61 -6.10 -0.81 -7.54
CA VAL A 61 -7.47 -0.47 -7.96
C VAL A 61 -7.45 -0.22 -9.46
N VAL A 62 -8.27 -0.94 -10.20
CA VAL A 62 -8.38 -0.81 -11.66
C VAL A 62 -9.82 -0.49 -12.06
N GLU A 63 -9.99 0.34 -13.08
CA GLU A 63 -11.28 0.55 -13.73
C GLU A 63 -11.48 -0.53 -14.79
N ALA A 64 -12.26 -1.56 -14.46
CA ALA A 64 -12.54 -2.72 -15.31
C ALA A 64 -13.68 -3.56 -14.71
N SER A 65 -14.39 -4.32 -15.54
CA SER A 65 -15.32 -5.35 -15.04
C SER A 65 -14.54 -6.49 -14.37
N THR A 66 -15.19 -7.18 -13.42
CA THR A 66 -14.60 -8.36 -12.75
C THR A 66 -14.28 -9.48 -13.73
N ASP A 67 -15.08 -9.65 -14.79
CA ASP A 67 -14.85 -10.66 -15.83
C ASP A 67 -13.58 -10.36 -16.62
N THR A 68 -13.36 -9.09 -16.97
CA THR A 68 -12.14 -8.66 -17.66
C THR A 68 -10.91 -8.90 -16.79
N ALA A 69 -10.98 -8.52 -15.51
CA ALA A 69 -9.90 -8.72 -14.56
C ALA A 69 -9.62 -10.22 -14.31
N ALA A 70 -10.67 -11.04 -14.18
CA ALA A 70 -10.55 -12.49 -14.01
C ALA A 70 -9.90 -13.15 -15.24
N ALA A 71 -10.31 -12.76 -16.46
CA ALA A 71 -9.73 -13.26 -17.69
C ALA A 71 -8.24 -12.90 -17.82
N LEU A 72 -7.84 -11.69 -17.42
CA LEU A 72 -6.44 -11.27 -17.37
C LEU A 72 -5.65 -12.09 -16.36
N CYS A 73 -6.16 -12.28 -15.14
CA CYS A 73 -5.53 -13.11 -14.12
C CYS A 73 -5.37 -14.56 -14.61
N ALA A 74 -6.37 -15.14 -15.26
CA ALA A 74 -6.31 -16.49 -15.80
C ALA A 74 -5.21 -16.66 -16.86
N ARG A 75 -5.03 -15.66 -17.73
CA ARG A 75 -4.04 -15.69 -18.82
C ARG A 75 -2.62 -15.30 -18.39
N GLN A 76 -2.44 -14.65 -17.24
CA GLN A 76 -1.14 -14.15 -16.76
C GLN A 76 -0.74 -14.85 -15.45
N PRO A 77 0.02 -15.97 -15.50
CA PRO A 77 0.37 -16.76 -14.31
C PRO A 77 1.02 -15.94 -13.19
N ALA A 78 1.95 -15.04 -13.52
CA ALA A 78 2.62 -14.19 -12.54
C ALA A 78 1.65 -13.24 -11.79
N LEU A 79 0.63 -12.73 -12.47
CA LEU A 79 -0.41 -11.90 -11.85
C LEU A 79 -1.30 -12.75 -10.94
N ARG A 80 -1.70 -13.93 -11.42
CA ARG A 80 -2.47 -14.91 -10.64
C ARG A 80 -1.76 -15.27 -9.35
N GLU A 81 -0.46 -15.55 -9.41
CA GLU A 81 0.35 -15.86 -8.21
C GLU A 81 0.37 -14.70 -7.22
N LEU A 82 0.51 -13.46 -7.69
CA LEU A 82 0.51 -12.29 -6.81
C LEU A 82 -0.85 -12.08 -6.13
N ILE A 83 -1.95 -12.24 -6.86
CA ILE A 83 -3.30 -11.97 -6.35
C ILE A 83 -3.81 -13.15 -5.51
N CYS A 84 -3.79 -14.37 -6.05
CA CYS A 84 -4.40 -15.53 -5.42
C CYS A 84 -3.66 -15.98 -4.16
N ASN A 85 -2.34 -15.76 -4.09
CA ASN A 85 -1.59 -16.00 -2.85
C ASN A 85 -1.68 -14.81 -1.87
N GLY A 86 -2.41 -13.75 -2.23
CA GLY A 86 -2.57 -12.56 -1.40
C GLY A 86 -1.28 -11.75 -1.23
N TRP A 87 -0.33 -11.81 -2.16
CA TRP A 87 0.84 -10.94 -2.14
C TRP A 87 0.50 -9.49 -2.49
N ILE A 88 -0.55 -9.29 -3.29
CA ILE A 88 -1.21 -8.00 -3.52
C ILE A 88 -2.72 -8.14 -3.33
N GLN A 89 -3.39 -7.00 -3.13
CA GLN A 89 -4.85 -6.91 -3.18
C GLN A 89 -5.28 -6.33 -4.51
N LEU A 90 -6.39 -6.84 -5.06
CA LEU A 90 -6.99 -6.32 -6.30
C LEU A 90 -8.42 -5.87 -6.02
N ALA A 91 -8.75 -4.65 -6.43
CA ALA A 91 -10.11 -4.14 -6.51
C ALA A 91 -10.41 -3.65 -7.92
N CYS A 92 -11.62 -3.91 -8.37
CA CYS A 92 -12.17 -3.49 -9.65
C CYS A 92 -13.27 -2.47 -9.41
N VAL A 93 -13.18 -1.34 -10.10
CA VAL A 93 -14.27 -0.37 -10.22
C VAL A 93 -14.92 -0.61 -11.56
N ASP A 94 -16.20 -1.01 -11.53
CA ASP A 94 -16.96 -1.23 -12.75
C ASP A 94 -17.16 0.10 -13.50
N PRO A 95 -16.80 0.21 -14.79
CA PRO A 95 -16.80 1.48 -15.52
C PRO A 95 -18.21 2.07 -15.68
N ASP A 96 -19.23 1.21 -15.78
CA ASP A 96 -20.61 1.61 -16.05
C ASP A 96 -21.37 1.94 -14.75
N THR A 97 -21.26 1.06 -13.74
CA THR A 97 -22.03 1.15 -12.49
C THR A 97 -21.28 1.85 -11.37
N ARG A 98 -19.97 2.05 -11.50
CA ARG A 98 -19.07 2.56 -10.45
C ARG A 98 -19.04 1.71 -9.17
N ARG A 99 -19.61 0.50 -9.21
CA ARG A 99 -19.55 -0.43 -8.08
C ARG A 99 -18.14 -0.99 -7.94
N ILE A 100 -17.73 -1.18 -6.69
CA ILE A 100 -16.42 -1.73 -6.37
C ILE A 100 -16.59 -3.19 -5.99
N ALA A 101 -15.75 -4.05 -6.55
CA ALA A 101 -15.58 -5.43 -6.10
C ALA A 101 -14.10 -5.66 -5.79
N HIS A 102 -13.79 -6.47 -4.78
CA HIS A 102 -12.41 -6.83 -4.45
C HIS A 102 -12.24 -8.35 -4.52
N PHE A 103 -11.02 -8.80 -4.83
CA PHE A 103 -10.71 -10.21 -4.87
C PHE A 103 -10.50 -10.75 -3.44
N THR A 104 -11.35 -11.69 -3.03
CA THR A 104 -11.23 -12.51 -1.83
C THR A 104 -10.88 -13.90 -2.30
N GLY A 105 -9.72 -14.51 -1.96
CA GLY A 105 -9.22 -15.85 -2.39
C GLY A 105 -10.08 -16.76 -3.30
N ASP A 106 -11.36 -16.96 -2.96
CA ASP A 106 -12.43 -17.63 -3.69
C ASP A 106 -13.02 -16.91 -4.93
N GLY A 107 -12.67 -15.65 -5.23
CA GLY A 107 -13.22 -14.85 -6.34
C GLY A 107 -13.42 -13.36 -6.03
N PHE A 108 -14.13 -12.65 -6.91
CA PHE A 108 -14.51 -11.25 -6.66
C PHE A 108 -15.77 -11.16 -5.79
N ALA A 109 -15.71 -10.35 -4.74
CA ALA A 109 -16.82 -10.04 -3.86
C ALA A 109 -17.13 -8.52 -3.88
N PRO A 110 -18.40 -8.09 -3.79
CA PRO A 110 -18.74 -6.69 -3.65
C PRO A 110 -18.04 -6.04 -2.46
N PHE A 111 -17.49 -4.85 -2.64
CA PHE A 111 -16.97 -4.04 -1.55
C PHE A 111 -18.09 -3.21 -0.94
N SER A 112 -18.29 -3.34 0.37
CA SER A 112 -19.13 -2.44 1.17
C SER A 112 -18.23 -1.57 2.04
N PRO A 113 -18.40 -0.23 2.04
CA PRO A 113 -17.68 0.61 2.98
C PRO A 113 -18.08 0.27 4.42
N PRO A 114 -17.19 0.48 5.41
CA PRO A 114 -17.55 0.41 6.83
C PRO A 114 -18.67 1.41 7.16
N ASP A 115 -19.51 1.06 8.15
CA ASP A 115 -20.60 1.93 8.61
C ASP A 115 -20.10 3.18 9.35
N ASP A 116 -18.93 3.08 9.99
CA ASP A 116 -18.32 4.18 10.70
C ASP A 116 -17.69 5.18 9.72
N PRO A 117 -18.08 6.47 9.74
CA PRO A 117 -17.47 7.48 8.90
C PRO A 117 -16.01 7.70 9.29
N LEU A 118 -15.19 8.09 8.31
CA LEU A 118 -13.82 8.50 8.60
C LEU A 118 -13.81 9.69 9.58
N PRO A 119 -12.91 9.71 10.58
CA PRO A 119 -12.74 10.85 11.46
C PRO A 119 -12.52 12.13 10.66
N GLU A 120 -13.23 13.21 11.01
CA GLU A 120 -13.09 14.50 10.35
C GLU A 120 -12.33 15.49 11.24
N VAL A 121 -11.32 16.15 10.67
CA VAL A 121 -10.48 17.15 11.37
C VAL A 121 -10.32 18.41 10.52
N GLN A 122 -9.96 19.53 11.15
CA GLN A 122 -9.71 20.79 10.43
C GLN A 122 -8.29 20.84 9.84
N ARG A 123 -7.30 20.29 10.56
CA ARG A 123 -5.90 20.26 10.16
C ARG A 123 -5.32 18.87 10.33
N SER A 124 -4.31 18.52 9.54
CA SER A 124 -3.58 17.25 9.69
C SER A 124 -2.99 17.09 11.09
N ALA A 125 -2.45 18.17 11.67
CA ALA A 125 -1.87 18.17 13.02
C ALA A 125 -2.89 17.76 14.10
N ASP A 126 -4.17 18.12 13.95
CA ASP A 126 -5.22 17.74 14.90
C ASP A 126 -5.45 16.22 14.93
N TRP A 127 -5.04 15.52 13.86
CA TRP A 127 -5.17 14.08 13.73
C TRP A 127 -3.92 13.30 14.17
N TYR A 128 -2.73 13.74 13.74
CA TYR A 128 -1.50 12.98 14.01
C TYR A 128 -0.71 13.47 15.23
N ALA A 129 -0.88 14.73 15.68
CA ALA A 129 -0.04 15.27 16.75
C ALA A 129 -0.24 14.50 18.07
N GLY A 130 0.86 14.22 18.76
CA GLY A 130 0.86 13.45 20.00
C GLY A 130 0.69 11.93 19.82
N ARG A 131 0.60 11.45 18.58
CA ARG A 131 0.53 10.00 18.27
C ARG A 131 1.86 9.55 17.66
N SER A 132 2.40 8.45 18.18
CA SER A 132 3.70 7.89 17.74
C SER A 132 3.57 6.61 16.90
N GLY A 133 2.37 6.05 16.78
CA GLY A 133 2.07 4.88 15.95
C GLY A 133 1.39 5.27 14.62
N PHE A 134 1.04 4.26 13.83
CA PHE A 134 0.27 4.45 12.60
C PHE A 134 -1.14 4.95 12.93
N VAL A 135 -1.56 6.01 12.25
CA VAL A 135 -2.90 6.60 12.40
C VAL A 135 -3.72 6.24 11.17
N PRO A 136 -4.98 5.77 11.33
CA PRO A 136 -5.81 5.47 10.17
C PRO A 136 -6.13 6.75 9.41
N PRO A 137 -6.58 6.67 8.14
CA PRO A 137 -6.95 7.84 7.36
C PRO A 137 -8.02 8.67 8.08
N ALA A 138 -7.91 10.00 7.94
CA ALA A 138 -8.91 10.95 8.40
C ALA A 138 -9.19 11.95 7.28
N LEU A 139 -10.42 12.45 7.27
CA LEU A 139 -10.83 13.48 6.32
C LEU A 139 -10.47 14.86 6.86
N ILE A 140 -9.67 15.61 6.11
CA ILE A 140 -9.37 17.01 6.45
C ILE A 140 -10.43 17.89 5.79
N ARG A 141 -11.33 18.45 6.59
CA ARG A 141 -12.33 19.43 6.15
C ARG A 141 -11.91 20.84 6.60
N ALA A 142 -10.84 21.35 6.03
CA ALA A 142 -10.47 22.75 6.25
C ALA A 142 -11.63 23.67 5.79
N ALA A 143 -11.98 24.67 6.61
CA ALA A 143 -12.89 25.73 6.18
C ALA A 143 -12.37 26.33 4.86
N SER A 144 -13.17 26.27 3.79
CA SER A 144 -12.80 26.83 2.50
C SER A 144 -12.60 28.34 2.65
N THR A 145 -11.36 28.80 2.68
CA THR A 145 -11.02 30.22 2.52
C THR A 145 -10.94 30.62 1.05
N ARG A 146 -11.17 29.70 0.10
CA ARG A 146 -11.31 30.06 -1.31
C ARG A 146 -12.68 30.72 -1.52
N PRO A 147 -12.74 31.98 -2.01
CA PRO A 147 -13.96 32.53 -2.56
C PRO A 147 -14.49 31.57 -3.63
N ARG A 148 -15.80 31.34 -3.66
CA ARG A 148 -16.43 30.62 -4.78
C ARG A 148 -16.07 31.36 -6.07
N GLU A 149 -15.22 30.78 -6.89
CA GLU A 149 -15.03 31.25 -8.26
C GLU A 149 -16.33 30.96 -9.00
N VAL A 150 -17.12 32.01 -9.24
CA VAL A 150 -18.29 31.93 -10.10
C VAL A 150 -17.75 31.77 -11.52
N ALA A 151 -17.78 30.54 -12.03
CA ALA A 151 -17.52 30.30 -13.44
C ALA A 151 -18.68 30.87 -14.26
N HIS A 152 -18.62 32.18 -14.54
CA HIS A 152 -19.21 32.72 -15.75
C HIS A 152 -18.33 32.28 -16.91
N HIS A 153 -18.77 31.27 -17.66
CA HIS A 153 -18.51 31.27 -19.09
C HIS A 153 -19.83 31.13 -19.83
N ALA A 154 -20.14 32.23 -20.50
CA ALA A 154 -21.26 32.43 -21.40
C ALA A 154 -20.98 31.71 -22.73
N VAL A 155 -22.09 31.23 -23.32
CA VAL A 155 -22.39 30.89 -24.73
C VAL A 155 -21.33 30.13 -25.52
#